data_AF-A0A1B0DFQ3-F1
#
_entry.id   AF-A0A1B0DFQ3-F1
#
_cell.length_a   1.000
_cell.length_b   1.000
_cell.length_c   1.000
_cell.angle_alpha   90.00
_cell.angle_beta   90.00
_cell.angle_gamma   90.00
#
_symmetry.space_group_name_H-M   'P 1'
#
loop_
_entity.id
_entity.type
_entity.pdbx_description
1 polymer ?
#
loop_
_entity_poly.entity_id
_entity_poly.type
_entity_poly.pdbx_seq_one_letter_code
_entity_poly.pdbx_strand_id
1 'polypeptide(L)'
;MPRKLLKFLILFDNTSLLYFPGQFLSGRVLLQLQHETPVLSLHFNVMGEGVVQVRSARQERTYDKENYIDFRMRLLGDSDHEPSILSPGIHSFPFKLGLPLGLPSTFLGRYGWIQYYCKAALREPSGLIHKNHQVFIVMNPIDLNMEPSILS
;
A
#
# COMPACT_ATOMS: atom_id res chain seq x y z
N MET A 1 -12.90 -22.11 -16.61
CA MET A 1 -12.06 -22.68 -15.53
C MET A 1 -12.61 -22.19 -14.20
N PRO A 2 -12.82 -23.05 -13.18
CA PRO A 2 -13.37 -22.61 -11.89
C PRO A 2 -12.39 -21.65 -11.20
N ARG A 3 -12.93 -20.58 -10.59
CA ARG A 3 -12.14 -19.60 -9.83
C ARG A 3 -11.60 -20.25 -8.56
N LYS A 4 -10.30 -20.56 -8.53
CA LYS A 4 -9.62 -21.13 -7.34
C LYS A 4 -9.58 -20.17 -6.14
N LEU A 5 -9.46 -18.87 -6.42
CA LEU A 5 -9.39 -17.79 -5.44
C LEU A 5 -10.76 -17.11 -5.29
N LEU A 6 -11.38 -17.27 -4.12
CA LEU A 6 -12.70 -16.72 -3.81
C LEU A 6 -12.62 -15.30 -3.21
N LYS A 7 -11.64 -15.07 -2.32
CA LYS A 7 -11.37 -13.76 -1.73
C LYS A 7 -9.88 -13.51 -1.67
N PHE A 8 -9.50 -12.26 -1.94
CA PHE A 8 -8.16 -11.74 -1.71
C PHE A 8 -8.29 -10.33 -1.19
N LEU A 9 -8.13 -10.12 0.11
CA LEU A 9 -8.46 -8.86 0.77
C LEU A 9 -7.28 -8.36 1.61
N ILE A 10 -7.12 -7.04 1.68
CA ILE A 10 -6.29 -6.37 2.67
C ILE A 10 -7.24 -5.84 3.74
N LEU A 11 -7.09 -6.32 4.98
CA LEU A 11 -7.94 -5.93 6.10
C LEU A 11 -7.06 -5.20 7.13
N PHE A 12 -7.37 -3.95 7.41
CA PHE A 12 -6.70 -3.16 8.45
C PHE A 12 -7.37 -3.37 9.80
N ASP A 13 -6.57 -3.34 10.87
CA ASP A 13 -7.10 -3.38 12.24
C ASP A 13 -7.82 -2.08 12.59
N ASN A 14 -7.32 -0.94 12.09
CA ASN A 14 -8.02 0.35 12.15
C ASN A 14 -8.97 0.49 10.95
N THR A 15 -10.27 0.37 11.21
CA THR A 15 -11.33 0.43 10.19
C THR A 15 -11.60 1.81 9.63
N SER A 16 -11.14 2.89 10.30
CA SER A 16 -11.24 4.26 9.79
C SER A 16 -10.29 4.53 8.62
N LEU A 17 -9.25 3.72 8.47
CA LEU A 17 -8.16 3.90 7.50
C LEU A 17 -7.44 5.25 7.61
N LEU A 18 -7.59 5.96 8.73
CA LEU A 18 -6.93 7.22 9.02
C LEU A 18 -5.76 6.97 9.97
N TYR A 19 -4.59 7.45 9.60
CA TYR A 19 -3.36 7.30 10.36
C TYR A 19 -2.63 8.62 10.53
N PHE A 20 -1.88 8.71 11.63
CA PHE A 20 -0.95 9.81 11.88
C PHE A 20 0.50 9.33 11.66
N PRO A 21 1.43 10.21 11.30
CA PRO A 21 2.85 9.88 11.26
C PRO A 21 3.31 9.26 12.59
N GLY A 22 4.18 8.24 12.53
CA GLY A 22 4.63 7.47 13.70
C GLY A 22 3.68 6.37 14.19
N GLN A 23 2.43 6.30 13.73
CA GLN A 23 1.53 5.21 14.10
C GLN A 23 1.88 3.89 13.42
N PHE A 24 1.38 2.79 13.97
CA PHE A 24 1.49 1.47 13.34
C PHE A 24 0.35 1.21 12.36
N LEU A 25 0.73 0.96 11.11
CA LEU A 25 -0.13 0.36 10.10
C LEU A 25 -0.16 -1.16 10.34
N SER A 26 -1.30 -1.70 10.76
CA SER A 26 -1.44 -3.12 11.12
C SER A 26 -2.72 -3.73 10.57
N GLY A 27 -2.68 -5.04 10.35
CA GLY A 27 -3.77 -5.78 9.77
C GLY A 27 -3.32 -7.14 9.24
N ARG A 28 -4.03 -7.62 8.21
CA ARG A 28 -3.77 -8.91 7.57
C ARG A 28 -4.18 -8.93 6.10
N VAL A 29 -3.46 -9.72 5.33
CA VAL A 29 -3.89 -10.15 3.99
C VAL A 29 -4.67 -11.45 4.13
N LEU A 30 -5.90 -11.48 3.66
CA LEU A 30 -6.80 -12.63 3.76
C LEU A 30 -7.01 -13.25 2.38
N LEU A 31 -6.77 -14.56 2.29
CA LEU A 31 -7.07 -15.39 1.13
C LEU A 31 -8.19 -16.37 1.47
N GLN A 32 -9.14 -16.56 0.56
CA GLN A 32 -10.09 -17.67 0.62
C GLN A 32 -9.96 -18.50 -0.65
N LEU A 33 -9.63 -19.77 -0.51
CA LEU A 33 -9.36 -20.70 -1.61
C LEU A 33 -10.42 -21.81 -1.63
N GLN A 34 -10.90 -22.15 -2.82
CA GLN A 34 -11.83 -23.26 -3.02
C GLN A 34 -11.13 -24.61 -3.18
N HIS A 35 -9.88 -24.58 -3.66
CA HIS A 35 -9.09 -25.77 -3.97
C HIS A 35 -7.66 -25.60 -3.46
N GLU A 36 -6.96 -26.72 -3.38
CA GLU A 36 -5.52 -26.72 -3.18
C GLU A 36 -4.85 -25.89 -4.29
N THR A 37 -4.08 -24.89 -3.86
CA THR A 37 -3.52 -23.89 -4.77
C THR A 37 -2.03 -23.73 -4.49
N PRO A 38 -1.15 -24.07 -5.45
CA PRO A 38 0.27 -23.80 -5.31
C PRO A 38 0.54 -22.31 -5.48
N VAL A 39 1.34 -21.75 -4.57
CA VAL A 39 1.68 -20.34 -4.48
C VAL A 39 3.19 -20.19 -4.46
N LEU A 40 3.73 -19.42 -5.40
CA LEU A 40 5.15 -19.07 -5.41
C LEU A 40 5.48 -18.00 -4.38
N SER A 41 4.67 -16.93 -4.32
CA SER A 41 4.90 -15.89 -3.32
C SER A 41 3.65 -15.05 -3.05
N LEU A 42 3.60 -14.51 -1.84
CA LEU A 42 2.70 -13.45 -1.42
C LEU A 42 3.53 -12.27 -0.91
N HIS A 43 3.38 -11.13 -1.57
CA HIS A 43 4.03 -9.88 -1.16
C HIS A 43 2.99 -8.85 -0.73
N PHE A 44 3.37 -8.02 0.23
CA PHE A 44 2.62 -6.87 0.70
C PHE A 44 3.52 -5.64 0.65
N ASN A 45 3.09 -4.61 -0.07
CA ASN A 45 3.81 -3.36 -0.24
C ASN A 45 3.01 -2.24 0.40
N VAL A 46 3.70 -1.34 1.09
CA VAL A 46 3.14 -0.07 1.58
C VAL A 46 3.84 1.04 0.81
N MET A 47 3.06 1.87 0.13
CA MET A 47 3.55 2.95 -0.71
C MET A 47 2.99 4.28 -0.22
N GLY A 48 3.81 5.32 -0.33
CA GLY A 48 3.43 6.72 -0.16
C GLY A 48 4.14 7.52 -1.23
N GLU A 49 3.40 8.17 -2.12
CA GLU A 49 3.99 8.90 -3.24
C GLU A 49 3.32 10.26 -3.42
N GLY A 50 4.14 11.26 -3.72
CA GLY A 50 3.75 12.61 -4.07
C GLY A 50 4.04 12.88 -5.54
N VAL A 51 3.10 13.48 -6.27
CA VAL A 51 3.26 13.84 -7.67
C VAL A 51 2.84 15.29 -7.86
N VAL A 52 3.67 16.07 -8.54
CA VAL A 52 3.38 17.45 -8.94
C VAL A 52 3.40 17.56 -10.46
N GLN A 53 2.38 18.23 -11.00
CA GLN A 53 2.26 18.51 -12.42
C GLN A 53 1.76 19.93 -12.64
N VAL A 54 2.62 20.80 -13.16
CA VAL A 54 2.32 22.22 -13.42
C VAL A 54 2.52 22.53 -14.90
N ARG A 55 1.70 23.42 -15.44
CA ARG A 55 1.89 24.02 -16.76
C ARG A 55 2.34 25.46 -16.59
N SER A 56 3.50 25.80 -17.13
CA SER A 56 3.97 27.19 -17.15
C SER A 56 3.21 28.00 -18.21
N ALA A 57 3.28 29.33 -18.10
CA ALA A 57 2.72 30.26 -19.10
C ALA A 57 3.33 30.05 -20.50
N ARG A 58 4.53 29.46 -20.59
CA ARG A 58 5.22 29.11 -21.85
C ARG A 58 4.84 27.73 -22.38
N GLN A 59 3.77 27.12 -21.84
CA GLN A 59 3.32 25.75 -22.15
C GLN A 59 4.29 24.63 -21.77
N GLU A 60 5.35 24.92 -21.01
CA GLU A 60 6.23 23.87 -20.49
C GLU A 60 5.51 23.12 -19.36
N ARG A 61 5.54 21.78 -19.43
CA ARG A 61 4.99 20.91 -18.40
C ARG A 61 6.12 20.51 -17.46
N THR A 62 6.04 20.93 -16.20
CA THR A 62 6.91 20.45 -15.14
C THR A 62 6.22 19.28 -14.45
N TYR A 63 6.93 18.16 -14.36
CA TYR A 63 6.49 16.96 -13.65
C TYR A 63 7.57 16.57 -12.65
N ASP A 64 7.17 16.32 -11.41
CA ASP A 64 8.06 15.80 -10.37
C ASP A 64 7.36 14.73 -9.53
N LYS A 65 8.13 13.81 -8.97
CA LYS A 65 7.64 12.69 -8.16
C LYS A 65 8.58 12.40 -7.00
N GLU A 66 8.00 12.24 -5.82
CA GLU A 66 8.71 11.84 -4.60
C GLU A 66 8.05 10.60 -3.98
N ASN A 67 8.86 9.69 -3.43
CA ASN A 67 8.37 8.52 -2.68
C ASN A 67 8.65 8.74 -1.18
N TYR A 68 7.60 8.87 -0.38
CA TYR A 68 7.67 8.98 1.08
C TYR A 68 7.74 7.62 1.78
N ILE A 69 7.15 6.59 1.16
CA ILE A 69 7.21 5.21 1.63
C ILE A 69 7.37 4.29 0.41
N ASP A 70 8.36 3.41 0.47
CA ASP A 70 8.46 2.24 -0.40
C ASP A 70 8.93 1.08 0.46
N PHE A 71 7.96 0.39 1.07
CA PHE A 71 8.23 -0.75 1.94
C PHE A 71 7.63 -2.01 1.34
N ARG A 72 8.42 -3.08 1.28
CA ARG A 72 8.00 -4.39 0.77
C ARG A 72 8.21 -5.47 1.81
N MET A 73 7.13 -6.15 2.17
CA MET A 73 7.09 -7.31 3.03
C MET A 73 6.79 -8.56 2.21
N ARG A 74 7.49 -9.64 2.51
CA ARG A 74 7.17 -10.98 2.02
C ARG A 74 6.34 -11.68 3.09
N LEU A 75 5.14 -12.13 2.72
CA LEU A 75 4.19 -12.79 3.62
C LEU A 75 4.18 -14.32 3.45
N LEU A 76 4.50 -14.82 2.26
CA LEU A 76 4.59 -16.26 1.97
C LEU A 76 5.53 -16.50 0.79
N GLY A 77 6.19 -17.67 0.81
CA GLY A 77 6.98 -18.22 -0.30
C GLY A 77 8.34 -17.55 -0.46
N ASP A 78 9.28 -18.24 -1.10
CA ASP A 78 10.59 -17.72 -1.47
C ASP A 78 10.73 -17.72 -3.00
N SER A 79 11.38 -16.71 -3.56
CA SER A 79 11.62 -16.62 -5.00
C SER A 79 12.48 -17.77 -5.54
N ASP A 80 13.28 -18.40 -4.68
CA ASP A 80 14.26 -19.43 -5.04
C ASP A 80 13.89 -20.85 -4.55
N HIS A 81 12.69 -21.04 -3.99
CA HIS A 81 12.24 -22.34 -3.45
C HIS A 81 10.96 -22.84 -4.13
N GLU A 82 10.68 -24.13 -3.92
CA GLU A 82 9.47 -24.82 -4.38
C GLU A 82 8.18 -24.06 -3.96
N PRO A 83 7.14 -24.09 -4.80
CA PRO A 83 5.85 -23.47 -4.47
C PRO A 83 5.28 -23.99 -3.14
N SER A 84 4.78 -23.09 -2.30
CA SER A 84 4.00 -23.45 -1.13
C SER A 84 2.60 -23.88 -1.54
N ILE A 85 2.16 -25.05 -1.11
CA ILE A 85 0.81 -25.53 -1.39
C ILE A 85 -0.14 -25.05 -0.29
N LEU A 86 -1.11 -24.22 -0.65
CA LEU A 86 -2.16 -23.78 0.28
C LEU A 86 -3.40 -24.66 0.13
N SER A 87 -3.87 -25.22 1.25
CA SER A 87 -5.10 -26.02 1.30
C SER A 87 -6.36 -25.17 1.02
N PRO A 88 -7.49 -25.81 0.62
CA PRO A 88 -8.78 -25.13 0.59
C PRO A 88 -9.12 -24.52 1.96
N GLY A 89 -9.67 -23.31 1.98
CA GLY A 89 -10.02 -22.63 3.22
C GLY A 89 -9.60 -21.16 3.28
N ILE A 90 -9.54 -20.62 4.49
CA ILE A 90 -9.19 -19.22 4.76
C ILE A 90 -7.77 -19.16 5.33
N HIS A 91 -6.91 -18.38 4.68
CA HIS A 91 -5.54 -18.13 5.10
C HIS A 91 -5.38 -16.65 5.47
N SER A 92 -4.69 -16.37 6.57
CA SER A 92 -4.52 -15.02 7.11
C SER A 92 -3.05 -14.74 7.35
N PHE A 93 -2.52 -13.70 6.69
CA PHE A 93 -1.12 -13.29 6.78
C PHE A 93 -1.02 -11.91 7.44
N PRO A 94 -0.66 -11.83 8.74
CA PRO A 94 -0.63 -10.56 9.46
C PRO A 94 0.52 -9.67 8.98
N PHE A 95 0.34 -8.36 9.09
CA PHE A 95 1.37 -7.35 8.87
C PHE A 95 1.32 -6.28 9.96
N LYS A 96 2.48 -5.69 10.27
CA LYS A 96 2.60 -4.51 11.13
C LYS A 96 3.83 -3.70 10.71
N LEU A 97 3.65 -2.41 10.45
CA LEU A 97 4.69 -1.49 10.04
C LEU A 97 4.53 -0.16 10.78
N GLY A 98 5.61 0.39 11.33
CA GLY A 98 5.61 1.75 11.86
C GLY A 98 5.70 2.76 10.71
N LEU A 99 4.77 3.71 10.65
CA LEU A 99 4.80 4.80 9.67
C LEU A 99 5.91 5.80 10.03
N PRO A 100 6.65 6.33 9.04
CA PRO A 100 7.63 7.40 9.29
C PRO A 100 7.00 8.62 9.98
N LEU A 101 7.80 9.36 10.77
CA LEU A 101 7.34 10.57 11.47
C LEU A 101 7.18 11.77 10.54
N GLY A 102 7.91 11.83 9.43
CA GLY A 102 7.90 12.95 8.48
C GLY A 102 6.91 12.82 7.33
N LEU A 103 5.89 11.96 7.44
CA LEU A 103 4.93 11.79 6.34
C LEU A 103 4.08 13.05 6.18
N PRO A 104 3.95 13.61 4.96
CA PRO A 104 2.98 14.65 4.70
C PRO A 104 1.54 14.11 4.78
N SER A 105 0.57 15.02 4.89
CA SER A 105 -0.84 14.67 4.80
C SER A 105 -1.19 14.18 3.39
N THR A 106 -2.14 13.24 3.31
CA THR A 106 -2.80 12.92 2.05
C THR A 106 -3.41 14.17 1.45
N PHE A 107 -3.18 14.40 0.17
CA PHE A 107 -3.59 15.62 -0.52
C PHE A 107 -4.07 15.29 -1.94
N LEU A 108 -5.12 15.98 -2.38
CA LEU A 108 -5.61 15.94 -3.75
C LEU A 108 -5.85 17.38 -4.21
N GLY A 109 -5.09 17.82 -5.22
CA GLY A 109 -5.21 19.16 -5.76
C GLY A 109 -5.10 19.18 -7.28
N ARG A 110 -5.35 20.36 -7.85
CA ARG A 110 -5.29 20.57 -9.31
C ARG A 110 -3.91 20.29 -9.91
N TYR A 111 -2.86 20.59 -9.15
CA TYR A 111 -1.47 20.56 -9.61
C TYR A 111 -0.68 19.36 -9.07
N GLY A 112 -1.33 18.44 -8.38
CA GLY A 112 -0.62 17.34 -7.74
C GLY A 112 -1.40 16.70 -6.62
N TRP A 113 -0.83 15.63 -6.09
CA TRP A 113 -1.43 14.83 -5.03
C TRP A 113 -0.37 14.11 -4.21
N ILE A 114 -0.76 13.71 -3.00
CA ILE A 114 0.00 12.82 -2.12
C ILE A 114 -0.95 11.69 -1.73
N GLN A 115 -0.58 10.45 -2.04
CA GLN A 115 -1.43 9.27 -1.79
C GLN A 115 -0.65 8.19 -1.07
N TYR A 116 -1.34 7.50 -0.16
CA TYR A 116 -0.84 6.31 0.52
C TYR A 116 -1.72 5.11 0.24
N TYR A 117 -1.11 3.97 -0.04
CA TYR A 117 -1.84 2.74 -0.30
C TYR A 117 -0.99 1.51 -0.02
N CYS A 118 -1.67 0.40 0.20
CA CYS A 118 -1.06 -0.91 0.26
C CYS A 118 -1.38 -1.70 -1.01
N LYS A 119 -0.45 -2.57 -1.42
CA LYS A 119 -0.63 -3.52 -2.52
C LYS A 119 -0.29 -4.92 -2.02
N ALA A 120 -1.18 -5.89 -2.22
CA ALA A 120 -0.90 -7.29 -2.04
C ALA A 120 -0.81 -7.97 -3.41
N ALA A 121 0.18 -8.83 -3.60
CA ALA A 121 0.37 -9.59 -4.84
C ALA A 121 0.64 -11.07 -4.54
N LEU A 122 -0.25 -11.94 -5.04
CA LEU A 122 -0.15 -13.40 -4.95
C LEU A 122 0.26 -13.95 -6.32
N ARG A 123 1.39 -14.65 -6.40
CA ARG A 123 1.90 -15.27 -7.63
C ARG A 123 1.73 -16.78 -7.59
N GLU A 124 1.12 -17.34 -8.64
CA GLU A 124 1.02 -18.78 -8.86
C GLU A 124 2.14 -19.29 -9.80
N PRO A 125 2.52 -20.58 -9.75
CA PRO A 125 3.47 -21.18 -10.70
C PRO A 125 3.05 -21.10 -12.17
N SER A 126 1.74 -20.99 -12.42
CA SER A 126 1.19 -20.80 -13.78
C SER A 126 1.58 -19.45 -14.42
N GLY A 127 2.20 -18.54 -13.66
CA GLY A 127 2.48 -17.17 -14.07
C GLY A 127 1.35 -16.18 -13.75
N LEU A 128 0.20 -16.66 -13.29
CA LEU A 128 -0.92 -15.80 -12.87
C LEU A 128 -0.53 -14.98 -11.62
N ILE A 129 -0.80 -13.68 -11.66
CA ILE A 129 -0.57 -12.76 -10.53
C ILE A 129 -1.89 -12.11 -10.15
N HIS A 130 -2.41 -12.46 -8.98
CA HIS A 130 -3.54 -11.75 -8.37
C HIS A 130 -3.02 -10.53 -7.63
N LYS A 131 -3.72 -9.40 -7.75
CA LYS A 131 -3.38 -8.15 -7.06
C LYS A 131 -4.59 -7.60 -6.35
N ASN A 132 -4.40 -7.04 -5.16
CA ASN A 132 -5.40 -6.21 -4.50
C ASN A 132 -4.71 -4.99 -3.88
N HIS A 133 -5.34 -3.82 -3.97
CA HIS A 133 -4.82 -2.57 -3.41
C HIS A 133 -5.84 -1.95 -2.46
N GLN A 134 -5.37 -1.30 -1.40
CA GLN A 134 -6.23 -0.57 -0.46
C GLN A 134 -5.58 0.76 -0.08
N VAL A 135 -6.29 1.86 -0.31
CA VAL A 135 -5.86 3.22 0.05
C VAL A 135 -6.12 3.45 1.54
N PHE A 136 -5.24 4.25 2.16
CA PHE A 136 -5.44 4.79 3.50
C PHE A 136 -5.05 6.28 3.52
N ILE A 137 -5.53 7.00 4.53
CA ILE A 137 -5.31 8.43 4.69
C ILE A 137 -4.25 8.65 5.76
N VAL A 138 -3.28 9.50 5.46
CA VAL A 138 -2.37 10.05 6.46
C VAL A 138 -2.79 11.48 6.75
N MET A 139 -2.96 11.80 8.03
CA MET A 139 -3.21 13.15 8.52
C MET A 139 -2.01 13.56 9.36
N ASN A 140 -1.22 14.50 8.86
CA ASN A 140 -0.14 15.12 9.62
C ASN A 140 -0.65 16.44 10.23
N PRO A 141 -0.87 16.50 11.56
CA PRO A 141 -1.36 17.70 12.21
C PRO A 141 -0.24 18.75 12.23
N ILE A 142 -0.50 19.88 11.58
CA ILE A 142 0.40 21.04 11.59
C ILE A 142 -0.08 21.97 12.70
N ASP A 143 0.83 22.34 13.61
CA ASP A 143 0.57 23.44 14.54
C ASP A 143 0.93 24.76 13.86
N LEU A 144 -0.10 25.46 13.41
CA LEU A 144 0.04 26.75 12.71
C LEU A 144 0.70 27.83 13.58
N ASN A 145 0.68 27.70 14.92
CA ASN A 145 1.34 28.65 15.82
C ASN A 145 2.86 28.47 15.86
N MET A 146 3.36 27.32 15.40
CA MET A 146 4.78 26.99 15.32
C MET A 146 5.38 27.33 13.95
N GLU A 147 4.54 27.68 12.98
CA GLU A 147 4.98 28.09 11.65
C GLU A 147 5.56 29.52 11.70
N PRO A 148 6.73 29.76 11.10
CA PRO A 148 7.32 31.09 11.06
C PRO A 148 6.39 32.07 10.31
N SER A 149 6.26 33.29 10.85
CA SER A 149 5.45 34.34 10.24
C SER A 149 5.99 34.67 8.84
N ILE A 150 5.25 34.30 7.81
CA ILE A 150 5.57 34.58 6.39
C ILE A 150 5.31 36.04 6.00
N LEU A 151 4.84 36.86 6.95
CA LEU A 151 4.63 38.30 6.79
C LEU A 151 5.86 39.02 7.33
N SER A 152 6.83 39.28 6.44
CA SER A 152 7.86 40.32 6.61
C SER A 152 7.46 41.58 5.87
#